data_AF-A0A429GP10-F1
#
_entry.id   AF-A0A429GP10-F1
#
_cell.length_a   1.000
_cell.length_b   1.000
_cell.length_c   1.000
_cell.angle_alpha   90.00
_cell.angle_beta   90.00
_cell.angle_gamma   90.00
#
_symmetry.space_group_name_H-M   'P 1'
#
loop_
_entity.id
_entity.type
_entity.pdbx_description
1 polymer ?
#
loop_
_entity_poly.entity_id
_entity_poly.type
_entity_poly.pdbx_seq_one_letter_code
_entity_poly.pdbx_strand_id
1 'polypeptide(L)' 'MKASLIMLLDDLVSKSIYIIREAVIAAERANKNIAMLWSTGKDSTTTLYLARQVKPDIFVIHL' A
#
# COMPACT_ATOMS: atom_id res chain seq x y z
N MET A 1 -24.54 10.61 8.22
CA MET A 1 -23.55 10.91 7.15
C MET A 1 -22.12 10.52 7.52
N LYS A 2 -21.59 10.85 8.72
CA LYS A 2 -20.21 10.51 9.13
C LYS A 2 -19.90 8.99 9.13
N ALA A 3 -20.84 8.17 9.61
CA ALA A 3 -20.65 6.71 9.67
C ALA A 3 -20.54 6.05 8.29
N SER A 4 -21.29 6.54 7.27
CA SER A 4 -21.21 5.96 5.92
C SER A 4 -19.90 6.31 5.22
N LEU A 5 -19.34 7.49 5.50
CA LEU A 5 -18.03 7.87 4.99
C LEU A 5 -16.90 7.05 5.63
N ILE A 6 -17.00 6.75 6.94
CA ILE A 6 -16.04 5.89 7.63
C ILE A 6 -16.07 4.49 7.02
N MET A 7 -17.26 3.89 6.86
CA MET A 7 -17.39 2.57 6.21
C MET A 7 -16.84 2.56 4.77
N LEU A 8 -17.01 3.65 4.02
CA LEU A 8 -16.43 3.79 2.69
C LEU A 8 -14.90 3.81 2.71
N LEU A 9 -14.30 4.57 3.64
CA LEU A 9 -12.84 4.63 3.77
C LEU A 9 -12.26 3.29 4.22
N ASP A 10 -12.92 2.58 5.13
CA ASP A 10 -12.49 1.25 5.57
C ASP A 10 -12.50 0.24 4.41
N ASP A 11 -13.52 0.30 3.53
CA ASP A 11 -13.58 -0.52 2.32
C ASP A 11 -12.45 -0.16 1.33
N LEU A 12 -12.19 1.13 1.12
CA LEU A 12 -11.09 1.58 0.27
C LEU A 12 -9.73 1.12 0.80
N VAL A 13 -9.49 1.27 2.11
CA VAL A 13 -8.27 0.79 2.78
C VAL A 13 -8.13 -0.73 2.60
N SER A 14 -9.21 -1.48 2.83
CA SER A 14 -9.21 -2.94 2.67
C SER A 14 -8.86 -3.37 1.25
N LYS A 15 -9.43 -2.70 0.24
CA LYS A 15 -9.12 -2.95 -1.19
C LYS A 15 -7.68 -2.59 -1.53
N SER A 16 -7.17 -1.47 -1.05
CA SER A 16 -5.77 -1.07 -1.27
C SER A 16 -4.79 -2.06 -0.64
N ILE A 17 -5.05 -2.50 0.59
CA ILE A 17 -4.23 -3.51 1.28
C ILE A 17 -4.23 -4.84 0.52
N TYR A 18 -5.39 -5.27 0.02
CA TYR A 18 -5.49 -6.47 -0.81
C TYR A 18 -4.57 -6.38 -2.04
N ILE A 19 -4.65 -5.29 -2.81
CA ILE A 19 -3.83 -5.09 -4.01
C ILE A 19 -2.33 -5.10 -3.67
N ILE A 20 -1.92 -4.37 -2.62
CA ILE A 20 -0.51 -4.30 -2.22
C ILE A 20 0.01 -5.67 -1.78
N ARG A 21 -0.78 -6.44 -1.04
CA ARG A 21 -0.42 -7.81 -0.63
C ARG A 21 -0.24 -8.74 -1.81
N GLU A 22 -1.16 -8.74 -2.77
CA GLU A 22 -1.03 -9.59 -3.96
C GLU A 22 0.19 -9.20 -4.81
N ALA A 23 0.53 -7.91 -4.89
CA ALA A 23 1.73 -7.45 -5.57
C ALA A 23 3.02 -7.94 -4.89
N VAL A 24 3.08 -7.91 -3.55
CA VAL A 24 4.21 -8.46 -2.78
C VAL A 24 4.34 -9.96 -3.03
N ILE A 25 3.24 -10.72 -2.88
CA ILE A 25 3.23 -12.18 -3.12
C ILE A 25 3.67 -12.50 -4.55
N ALA A 26 3.20 -11.74 -5.55
CA ALA A 26 3.58 -11.94 -6.94
C ALA A 26 5.09 -11.70 -7.17
N ALA A 27 5.66 -10.66 -6.55
CA ALA A 27 7.09 -10.38 -6.63
C ALA A 27 7.93 -11.48 -5.97
N GLU A 28 7.54 -11.93 -4.78
CA GLU A 28 8.20 -13.03 -4.04
C GLU A 28 8.15 -14.33 -4.84
N ARG A 29 6.99 -14.70 -5.41
CA ARG A 29 6.84 -15.87 -6.29
C ARG A 29 7.72 -15.79 -7.54
N ALA A 30 7.92 -14.59 -8.07
CA ALA A 30 8.79 -14.35 -9.22
C ALA A 30 10.27 -14.20 -8.84
N ASN A 31 10.64 -14.35 -7.56
CA ASN A 31 11.97 -14.10 -7.01
C ASN A 31 12.50 -12.70 -7.39
N LYS A 32 11.63 -11.68 -7.31
CA LYS A 32 11.93 -10.28 -7.60
C LYS A 32 11.81 -9.42 -6.35
N ASN A 33 12.62 -8.37 -6.28
CA ASN A 33 12.48 -7.34 -5.27
C ASN A 33 11.39 -6.35 -5.70
N ILE A 34 10.49 -6.02 -4.76
CA ILE A 34 9.50 -4.95 -4.92
C ILE A 34 9.92 -3.74 -4.10
N ALA A 35 9.69 -2.55 -4.66
CA ALA A 35 9.95 -1.28 -4.00
C ALA A 35 8.76 -0.33 -4.17
N MET A 36 8.54 0.51 -3.16
CA MET A 36 7.56 1.58 -3.18
C MET A 36 8.20 2.86 -3.71
N LEU A 37 7.59 3.46 -4.73
CA LEU A 37 8.00 4.78 -5.24
C LEU A 37 7.38 5.88 -4.39
N TRP A 38 8.21 6.66 -3.70
CA TRP A 38 7.73 7.69 -2.78
C TRP A 38 8.25 9.07 -3.18
N SER A 39 7.32 10.00 -3.42
CA SER A 39 7.60 11.38 -3.88
C SER A 39 7.35 12.43 -2.81
N THR A 40 7.23 12.04 -1.53
CA THR A 40 6.83 12.89 -0.37
C THR A 40 5.46 13.56 -0.46
N GLY A 41 4.72 13.38 -1.56
CA GLY A 41 3.35 13.85 -1.70
C GLY A 41 2.35 13.08 -0.83
N LYS A 42 1.15 13.66 -0.66
CA LYS A 42 0.07 13.07 0.15
C LYS A 42 -0.32 11.65 -0.31
N ASP A 43 -0.38 11.42 -1.62
CA ASP A 43 -0.86 10.16 -2.18
C ASP A 43 0.19 9.07 -1.99
N SER A 44 1.45 9.35 -2.34
CA SER A 44 2.55 8.40 -2.16
C SER A 44 2.86 8.15 -0.69
N THR A 45 2.64 9.12 0.20
CA THR A 45 2.74 8.94 1.66
C THR A 45 1.62 8.04 2.20
N THR A 46 0.38 8.20 1.71
CA THR A 46 -0.74 7.32 2.05
C THR A 46 -0.46 5.89 1.58
N THR A 47 0.01 5.72 0.34
CA THR A 47 0.36 4.40 -0.18
C THR A 47 1.53 3.77 0.57
N LEU A 48 2.56 4.54 0.96
CA LEU A 48 3.66 4.04 1.79
C LEU A 48 3.17 3.58 3.17
N TYR A 49 2.28 4.33 3.80
CA TYR A 49 1.65 3.94 5.06
C TYR A 49 0.93 2.59 4.93
N LEU A 50 0.08 2.44 3.90
CA LEU A 50 -0.63 1.19 3.63
C LEU A 50 0.32 0.04 3.27
N ALA A 51 1.36 0.31 2.48
CA ALA A 51 2.33 -0.72 2.09
C ALA A 51 3.08 -1.30 3.28
N ARG A 52 3.41 -0.47 4.28
CA ARG A 52 4.05 -0.92 5.52
C ARG A 52 3.16 -1.78 6.43
N GLN A 53 1.83 -1.71 6.26
CA GLN A 53 0.91 -2.65 6.94
C GLN A 53 1.00 -4.07 6.35
N VAL A 54 1.43 -4.20 5.09
CA VAL A 54 1.60 -5.48 4.38
C VAL A 54 3.02 -5.99 4.48
N LYS A 55 4.00 -5.13 4.18
CA LYS A 55 5.44 -5.43 4.20
C LYS A 55 6.17 -4.31 4.94
N PRO A 56 6.42 -4.45 6.25
CA PRO A 56 7.02 -3.40 7.08
C PRO A 56 8.41 -2.94 6.59
N ASP A 57 9.16 -3.85 6.00
CA ASP A 57 10.52 -3.70 5.47
C ASP A 57 10.56 -3.43 3.95
N ILE A 58 9.46 -2.97 3.34
CA ILE A 58 9.43 -2.69 1.91
C ILE A 58 10.49 -1.64 1.54
N PHE A 59 11.28 -1.91 0.50
CA PHE A 59 12.24 -0.94 -0.04
C PHE A 59 11.50 0.29 -0.54
N VAL A 60 12.05 1.48 -0.31
CA VAL A 60 11.49 2.74 -0.77
C VAL A 60 12.49 3.41 -1.70
N ILE A 61 12.05 3.76 -2.89
CA ILE A 61 12.81 4.57 -3.84
C ILE A 61 12.20 5.96 -3.80
N HIS A 62 13.00 6.93 -3.39
CA HIS A 62 12.60 8.33 -3.44
C HIS A 62 12.71 8.83 -4.89
N LEU A 63 11.64 9.43 -5.39
CA LEU A 63 11.60 10.05 -6.73
C LEU A 63 12.05 11.51 -6.69
#